data_AF-A0A8J7KI48-F1
#
_entry.id   AF-A0A8J7KI48-F1
#
_cell.length_a   1.000
_cell.length_b   1.000
_cell.length_c   1.000
_cell.angle_alpha   90.00
_cell.angle_beta   90.00
_cell.angle_gamma   90.00
#
_symmetry.space_group_name_H-M   'P 1'
#
loop_
_entity.id
_entity.type
_entity.pdbx_description
1 polymer ?
#
loop_
_entity_poly.entity_id
_entity_poly.type
_entity_poly.pdbx_seq_one_letter_code
_entity_poly.pdbx_strand_id
1 'polypeptide(L)'
;MDTTEPIRKKPVAWFAPGQLAGTALRVLLAQRFGAYLDKRELQAMFEQPTFRHDSEELWLDYVADVGDGFDSTYSIAYLLAQPSLRLTPPPATGPGAGGEPGAAPGPGAETDLPRGNVLVMGGDQVYPVGSAIGYRERCEGPYSTAFPDSDDDGADLRAPALYALPGNHDWYDGLTAFLRLFGKGRHFGGWRSPQSRSYFALKLPHGWWLYAIDEQFDAYLDEPQMDYFRAAAKELKPGDKVIIASPAPSWVYTEEKPSEYDTIKYFIKKIIGDRDVRVKLHLSGDAHHYARYGDGFITCGGGGAYLAGTHGLPKGIAVPVVGGAAVHPLQTTYPSKEDSKRYGWGVFWRMPLRNPTFALLIGLLHTLVLLAFVSSKPRILTLPVIGMVAVAFAATVGFSTLEARVIRKRHWSAGFLHGCGHLALAIAGMIVWNRLPFVHLDPPWGSASTLLYLPVASVLGVQIVAAYLLIADRFGVNRNELFAGQGIIDSKSFLRMKFAKDGSLTIYPIGLERSGRAWQPNTGDGPSLLAPVDPLVPHLIESPIVVS
;
A
#
# COMPACT_ATOMS: atom_id res chain seq x y z
N MET A 1 -10.77 26.18 7.25
CA MET A 1 -9.52 25.40 7.32
C MET A 1 -8.36 26.36 7.41
N ASP A 2 -7.21 25.93 7.91
CA ASP A 2 -5.95 26.66 7.76
C ASP A 2 -5.70 26.83 6.25
N THR A 3 -5.65 28.08 5.76
CA THR A 3 -5.55 28.44 4.34
C THR A 3 -4.12 28.33 3.80
N THR A 4 -3.18 27.81 4.60
CA THR A 4 -1.80 27.59 4.16
C THR A 4 -1.71 26.51 3.09
N GLU A 5 -0.99 26.80 2.02
CA GLU A 5 -0.77 25.88 0.91
C GLU A 5 -0.17 24.55 1.43
N PRO A 6 -0.70 23.38 1.01
CA PRO A 6 -0.17 22.10 1.46
C PRO A 6 1.30 21.90 1.07
N ILE A 7 2.12 21.47 2.02
CA ILE A 7 3.54 21.20 1.74
C ILE A 7 3.66 19.88 0.98
N ARG A 8 4.27 19.92 -0.21
CA ARG A 8 4.58 18.71 -1.01
C ARG A 8 5.55 17.81 -0.26
N LYS A 9 5.07 16.66 0.24
CA LYS A 9 5.90 15.69 0.97
C LYS A 9 6.62 14.72 0.03
N LYS A 10 7.86 14.40 0.39
CA LYS A 10 8.57 13.25 -0.17
C LYS A 10 7.98 11.93 0.34
N PRO A 11 8.16 10.82 -0.40
CA PRO A 11 7.87 9.46 0.07
C PRO A 11 8.43 9.21 1.47
N VAL A 12 7.73 8.41 2.27
CA VAL A 12 8.20 8.05 3.62
C VAL A 12 9.51 7.27 3.50
N ALA A 13 10.50 7.65 4.30
CA ALA A 13 11.75 6.90 4.41
C ALA A 13 11.57 5.75 5.41
N TRP A 14 10.92 4.67 4.96
CA TRP A 14 10.52 3.52 5.79
C TRP A 14 11.65 2.87 6.58
N PHE A 15 12.90 2.94 6.09
CA PHE A 15 14.08 2.39 6.76
C PHE A 15 14.85 3.42 7.59
N ALA A 16 14.46 4.70 7.60
CA ALA A 16 15.12 5.68 8.44
C ALA A 16 14.98 5.27 9.92
N PRO A 17 16.07 5.22 10.72
CA PRO A 17 16.01 4.70 12.08
C PRO A 17 14.97 5.38 12.99
N GLY A 18 14.83 6.71 12.87
CA GLY A 18 13.79 7.46 13.59
C GLY A 18 12.37 7.10 13.16
N GLN A 19 12.18 6.78 11.87
CA GLN A 19 10.89 6.33 11.34
C GLN A 19 10.56 4.93 11.84
N LEU A 20 11.51 3.99 11.77
CA LEU A 20 11.34 2.63 12.29
C LEU A 20 10.97 2.65 13.78
N ALA A 21 11.71 3.41 14.60
CA ALA A 21 11.44 3.55 16.03
C ALA A 21 10.09 4.21 16.31
N GLY A 22 9.76 5.27 15.57
CA GLY A 22 8.49 6.00 15.71
C GLY A 22 7.28 5.16 15.32
N THR A 23 7.34 4.45 14.20
CA THR A 23 6.30 3.52 13.77
C THR A 23 6.16 2.37 14.77
N ALA A 24 7.26 1.73 15.18
CA ALA A 24 7.22 0.62 16.12
C ALA A 24 6.56 1.01 17.46
N LEU A 25 6.88 2.19 18.00
CA LEU A 25 6.24 2.70 19.22
C LEU A 25 4.73 2.92 19.03
N ARG A 26 4.32 3.51 17.90
CA ARG A 26 2.89 3.76 17.60
C ARG A 26 2.12 2.46 17.39
N VAL A 27 2.71 1.48 16.70
CA VAL A 27 2.15 0.14 16.53
C VAL A 27 1.96 -0.54 17.89
N LEU A 28 2.97 -0.51 18.75
CA LEU A 28 2.89 -1.10 20.09
C LEU A 28 1.82 -0.42 20.95
N LEU A 29 1.72 0.92 20.89
CA LEU A 29 0.67 1.66 21.57
C LEU A 29 -0.72 1.31 21.01
N ALA A 30 -0.87 1.23 19.68
CA ALA A 30 -2.12 0.86 19.04
C ALA A 30 -2.53 -0.59 19.35
N GLN A 31 -1.60 -1.54 19.40
CA GLN A 31 -1.92 -2.92 19.80
C GLN A 31 -2.34 -3.02 21.26
N ARG A 32 -1.72 -2.24 22.16
CA ARG A 32 -2.00 -2.30 23.61
C ARG A 32 -3.23 -1.50 24.02
N PHE A 33 -3.55 -0.42 23.31
CA PHE A 33 -4.63 0.50 23.65
C PHE A 33 -5.73 0.62 22.58
N GLY A 34 -5.59 -0.04 21.43
CA GLY A 34 -6.50 0.08 20.29
C GLY A 34 -7.93 -0.30 20.62
N ALA A 35 -8.14 -1.33 21.44
CA ALA A 35 -9.46 -1.71 21.93
C ALA A 35 -10.12 -0.63 22.82
N TYR A 36 -9.33 0.19 23.52
CA TYR A 36 -9.84 1.31 24.33
C TYR A 36 -10.05 2.60 23.51
N LEU A 37 -9.44 2.66 22.33
CA LEU A 37 -9.52 3.80 21.40
C LEU A 37 -10.43 3.49 20.21
N ASP A 38 -11.12 2.35 20.19
CA ASP A 38 -12.06 2.00 19.14
C ASP A 38 -13.28 2.92 19.21
N LYS A 39 -13.44 3.74 18.18
CA LYS A 39 -14.52 4.72 18.09
C LYS A 39 -15.72 4.21 17.31
N ARG A 40 -15.70 3.00 16.75
CA ARG A 40 -16.82 2.49 15.94
C ARG A 40 -18.11 2.39 16.75
N GLU A 41 -18.01 2.01 18.02
CA GLU A 41 -19.15 2.05 18.96
C GLU A 41 -19.72 3.48 19.12
N LEU A 42 -18.86 4.49 19.20
CA LEU A 42 -19.28 5.91 19.26
C LEU A 42 -19.86 6.41 17.94
N GLN A 43 -19.45 5.83 16.81
CA GLN A 43 -19.96 6.20 15.48
C GLN A 43 -21.44 5.84 15.31
N ALA A 44 -22.00 4.95 16.14
CA ALA A 44 -23.42 4.66 16.18
C ALA A 44 -24.29 5.91 16.39
N MET A 45 -23.75 6.93 17.07
CA MET A 45 -24.41 8.20 17.35
C MET A 45 -24.54 9.11 16.12
N PHE A 46 -23.74 8.87 15.06
CA PHE A 46 -23.83 9.64 13.83
C PHE A 46 -24.85 8.99 12.89
N GLU A 47 -25.87 9.74 12.50
CA GLU A 47 -26.81 9.27 11.47
C GLU A 47 -26.09 9.10 10.14
N GLN A 48 -26.33 7.97 9.47
CA GLN A 48 -25.84 7.69 8.14
C GLN A 48 -26.86 6.85 7.39
N PRO A 49 -27.34 7.28 6.20
CA PRO A 49 -28.20 6.46 5.38
C PRO A 49 -27.40 5.41 4.59
N THR A 50 -28.11 4.54 3.88
CA THR A 50 -27.56 3.92 2.66
C THR A 50 -27.51 5.00 1.58
N PHE A 51 -26.34 5.22 0.98
CA PHE A 51 -26.20 6.22 -0.08
C PHE A 51 -26.70 5.66 -1.41
N ARG A 52 -27.40 6.48 -2.19
CA ARG A 52 -28.04 6.05 -3.44
C ARG A 52 -27.47 6.78 -4.63
N HIS A 53 -27.15 6.02 -5.68
CA HIS A 53 -26.70 6.53 -6.97
C HIS A 53 -27.61 5.92 -8.05
N ASP A 54 -28.85 6.42 -8.13
CA ASP A 54 -29.93 5.86 -8.95
C ASP A 54 -29.90 6.32 -10.44
N SER A 55 -28.70 6.47 -11.04
CA SER A 55 -28.56 6.89 -12.44
C SER A 55 -28.73 5.72 -13.43
N GLU A 56 -29.12 6.01 -14.69
CA GLU A 56 -29.18 4.95 -15.73
C GLU A 56 -27.81 4.35 -16.05
N GLU A 57 -26.76 5.17 -15.98
CA GLU A 57 -25.37 4.78 -16.15
C GLU A 57 -24.55 5.47 -15.05
N LEU A 58 -23.60 4.75 -14.45
CA LEU A 58 -22.73 5.31 -13.41
C LEU A 58 -21.27 4.94 -13.68
N TRP A 59 -20.41 5.94 -13.58
CA TRP A 59 -18.96 5.76 -13.54
C TRP A 59 -18.48 5.92 -12.09
N LEU A 60 -17.79 4.90 -11.58
CA LEU A 60 -17.21 4.86 -10.24
C LEU A 60 -15.72 4.57 -10.34
N ASP A 61 -14.90 5.37 -9.69
CA ASP A 61 -13.46 5.14 -9.56
C ASP A 61 -13.16 4.51 -8.19
N TYR A 62 -12.23 3.55 -8.15
CA TYR A 62 -11.73 2.92 -6.93
C TYR A 62 -10.20 3.06 -6.86
N VAL A 63 -9.69 3.57 -5.74
CA VAL A 63 -8.26 3.75 -5.48
C VAL A 63 -7.96 3.41 -4.03
N ALA A 64 -6.80 2.86 -3.72
CA ALA A 64 -6.36 2.62 -2.34
C ALA A 64 -4.85 2.89 -2.20
N ASP A 65 -4.40 3.00 -0.95
CA ASP A 65 -2.98 3.16 -0.59
C ASP A 65 -2.38 4.44 -1.15
N VAL A 66 -2.93 5.58 -0.71
CA VAL A 66 -2.51 6.92 -1.12
C VAL A 66 -1.76 7.62 0.02
N GLY A 67 -1.07 8.73 -0.28
CA GLY A 67 -0.51 9.58 0.77
C GLY A 67 0.85 9.13 1.35
N ASP A 68 1.62 8.30 0.63
CA ASP A 68 3.02 8.04 0.97
C ASP A 68 3.95 9.19 0.54
N GLY A 69 3.66 9.83 -0.58
CA GLY A 69 4.38 11.00 -1.09
C GLY A 69 3.55 11.78 -2.11
N PHE A 70 3.90 13.04 -2.33
CA PHE A 70 3.16 13.95 -3.21
C PHE A 70 3.15 13.43 -4.65
N ASP A 71 4.30 13.11 -5.24
CA ASP A 71 4.42 12.82 -6.68
C ASP A 71 3.55 11.64 -7.15
N SER A 72 3.62 10.49 -6.48
CA SER A 72 2.81 9.32 -6.83
C SER A 72 1.33 9.53 -6.54
N THR A 73 0.99 10.06 -5.36
CA THR A 73 -0.40 10.34 -4.97
C THR A 73 -1.04 11.36 -5.90
N TYR A 74 -0.32 12.44 -6.22
CA TYR A 74 -0.77 13.50 -7.11
C TYR A 74 -0.91 13.00 -8.55
N SER A 75 -0.05 12.10 -9.01
CA SER A 75 -0.20 11.50 -10.35
C SER A 75 -1.52 10.77 -10.50
N ILE A 76 -1.92 9.97 -9.50
CA ILE A 76 -3.21 9.27 -9.53
C ILE A 76 -4.37 10.24 -9.33
N ALA A 77 -4.27 11.17 -8.38
CA ALA A 77 -5.29 12.20 -8.17
C ALA A 77 -5.53 13.05 -9.44
N TYR A 78 -4.45 13.43 -10.14
CA TYR A 78 -4.50 14.15 -11.42
C TYR A 78 -5.29 13.38 -12.46
N LEU A 79 -5.01 12.09 -12.65
CA LEU A 79 -5.74 11.23 -13.61
C LEU A 79 -7.21 11.06 -13.21
N LEU A 80 -7.50 10.86 -11.93
CA LEU A 80 -8.87 10.75 -11.40
C LEU A 80 -9.67 12.06 -11.59
N ALA A 81 -9.00 13.21 -11.58
CA ALA A 81 -9.64 14.51 -11.73
C ALA A 81 -10.01 14.86 -13.19
N GLN A 82 -9.31 14.29 -14.18
CA GLN A 82 -9.50 14.67 -15.58
C GLN A 82 -10.91 14.33 -16.08
N PRO A 83 -11.56 15.20 -16.88
CA PRO A 83 -12.92 14.96 -17.40
C PRO A 83 -13.04 13.68 -18.23
N SER A 84 -11.98 13.34 -18.96
CA SER A 84 -11.84 12.07 -19.65
C SER A 84 -10.39 11.58 -19.61
N LEU A 85 -10.23 10.27 -19.79
CA LEU A 85 -8.93 9.60 -19.86
C LEU A 85 -8.85 8.80 -21.15
N ARG A 86 -7.89 9.16 -21.99
CA ARG A 86 -7.49 8.37 -23.14
C ARG A 86 -6.50 7.30 -22.72
N LEU A 87 -6.91 6.05 -22.86
CA LEU A 87 -6.14 4.88 -22.48
C LEU A 87 -5.54 4.19 -23.70
N THR A 88 -4.27 3.84 -23.61
CA THR A 88 -3.65 2.93 -24.56
C THR A 88 -4.03 1.47 -24.23
N PRO A 89 -4.05 0.57 -25.24
CA PRO A 89 -4.30 -0.84 -25.03
C PRO A 89 -3.30 -1.49 -24.07
N PRO A 90 -3.61 -2.68 -23.53
CA PRO A 90 -2.68 -3.40 -22.69
C PRO A 90 -1.32 -3.65 -23.35
N PRO A 91 -0.20 -3.57 -22.60
CA PRO A 91 1.11 -3.94 -23.12
C PRO A 91 1.09 -5.38 -23.64
N ALA A 92 1.65 -5.62 -24.83
CA ALA A 92 1.60 -6.92 -25.51
C ALA A 92 2.29 -8.08 -24.76
N THR A 93 2.99 -7.81 -23.65
CA THR A 93 3.79 -8.77 -22.88
C THR A 93 3.16 -9.18 -21.54
N GLY A 94 1.87 -8.96 -21.33
CA GLY A 94 1.14 -9.38 -20.13
C GLY A 94 0.39 -10.73 -20.25
N PRO A 95 0.05 -11.42 -19.15
CA PRO A 95 -0.71 -12.68 -19.17
C PRO A 95 -2.14 -12.59 -19.74
N GLY A 96 -2.59 -11.40 -20.14
CA GLY A 96 -3.86 -11.15 -20.82
C GLY A 96 -3.75 -10.93 -22.34
N ALA A 97 -2.55 -11.04 -22.92
CA ALA A 97 -2.38 -11.06 -24.37
C ALA A 97 -2.83 -12.44 -24.89
N GLY A 98 -4.13 -12.61 -25.12
CA GLY A 98 -4.73 -13.83 -25.70
C GLY A 98 -4.37 -14.04 -27.19
N GLY A 99 -3.13 -13.77 -27.59
CA GLY A 99 -2.63 -13.96 -28.95
C GLY A 99 -1.47 -14.96 -28.97
N GLU A 100 -1.42 -15.78 -30.02
CA GLU A 100 -0.30 -16.69 -30.28
C GLU A 100 1.07 -15.96 -30.22
N PRO A 101 2.12 -16.60 -29.67
CA PRO A 101 3.45 -16.02 -29.63
C PRO A 101 3.99 -15.85 -31.06
N GLY A 102 3.95 -14.61 -31.57
CA GLY A 102 4.48 -14.26 -32.90
C GLY A 102 3.65 -13.25 -33.70
N ALA A 103 2.42 -12.93 -33.28
CA ALA A 103 1.65 -11.85 -33.90
C ALA A 103 2.05 -10.50 -33.30
N ALA A 104 2.55 -9.58 -34.13
CA ALA A 104 2.70 -8.18 -33.72
C ALA A 104 1.33 -7.65 -33.26
N PRO A 105 1.23 -6.91 -32.13
CA PRO A 105 -0.03 -6.30 -31.73
C PRO A 105 -0.46 -5.35 -32.85
N GLY A 106 -1.60 -5.64 -33.48
CA GLY A 106 -2.29 -4.64 -34.28
C GLY A 106 -2.60 -3.43 -33.40
N PRO A 107 -2.67 -2.21 -33.95
CA PRO A 107 -2.98 -1.01 -33.17
C PRO A 107 -4.36 -1.19 -32.54
N GLY A 108 -4.41 -1.55 -31.26
CA GLY A 108 -5.64 -1.53 -30.49
C GLY A 108 -6.12 -0.08 -30.43
N ALA A 109 -7.39 0.16 -30.70
CA ALA A 109 -7.94 1.51 -30.65
C ALA A 109 -7.79 2.10 -29.24
N GLU A 110 -7.34 3.34 -29.15
CA GLU A 110 -7.35 4.11 -27.91
C GLU A 110 -8.77 4.14 -27.35
N THR A 111 -8.91 3.94 -26.04
CA THR A 111 -10.22 3.96 -25.37
C THR A 111 -10.34 5.25 -24.56
N ASP A 112 -11.34 6.08 -24.85
CA ASP A 112 -11.61 7.29 -24.06
C ASP A 112 -12.69 7.00 -23.02
N LEU A 113 -12.37 7.22 -21.74
CA LEU A 113 -13.26 6.95 -20.62
C LEU A 113 -13.59 8.26 -19.87
N PRO A 114 -14.87 8.58 -19.63
CA PRO A 114 -15.23 9.74 -18.81
C PRO A 114 -14.78 9.55 -17.36
N ARG A 115 -14.69 10.66 -16.62
CA ARG A 115 -14.42 10.64 -15.17
C ARG A 115 -15.48 9.88 -14.38
N GLY A 116 -15.07 9.26 -13.28
CA GLY A 116 -16.01 8.77 -12.27
C GLY A 116 -16.82 9.91 -11.62
N ASN A 117 -18.12 9.69 -11.43
CA ASN A 117 -19.00 10.54 -10.63
C ASN A 117 -18.98 10.15 -9.14
N VAL A 118 -18.43 8.98 -8.83
CA VAL A 118 -18.20 8.48 -7.47
C VAL A 118 -16.75 8.04 -7.37
N LEU A 119 -16.05 8.45 -6.32
CA LEU A 119 -14.72 7.98 -5.97
C LEU A 119 -14.80 7.19 -4.65
N VAL A 120 -14.31 5.97 -4.66
CA VAL A 120 -14.13 5.14 -3.46
C VAL A 120 -12.64 5.03 -3.16
N MET A 121 -12.24 5.51 -1.99
CA MET A 121 -10.91 5.29 -1.40
C MET A 121 -10.96 4.04 -0.52
N GLY A 122 -10.26 2.97 -0.91
CA GLY A 122 -10.44 1.63 -0.38
C GLY A 122 -9.49 1.19 0.74
N GLY A 123 -8.85 2.12 1.44
CA GLY A 123 -7.86 1.83 2.48
C GLY A 123 -6.64 2.75 2.38
N ASP A 124 -5.98 2.95 3.53
CA ASP A 124 -4.72 3.68 3.72
C ASP A 124 -4.62 5.01 2.96
N GLN A 125 -5.23 6.04 3.52
CA GLN A 125 -5.20 7.37 2.90
C GLN A 125 -4.02 8.22 3.35
N VAL A 126 -3.20 7.75 4.29
CA VAL A 126 -2.06 8.50 4.81
C VAL A 126 -0.97 7.57 5.33
N TYR A 127 0.28 7.94 5.08
CA TYR A 127 1.45 7.26 5.65
C TYR A 127 2.38 8.24 6.37
N PRO A 128 3.19 7.76 7.33
CA PRO A 128 3.24 6.39 7.84
C PRO A 128 2.12 6.07 8.84
N VAL A 129 1.40 7.07 9.33
CA VAL A 129 0.39 6.94 10.38
C VAL A 129 -0.59 8.10 10.32
N GLY A 130 -1.85 7.84 10.66
CA GLY A 130 -2.92 8.82 10.78
C GLY A 130 -2.53 10.03 11.63
N SER A 131 -2.75 11.23 11.09
CA SER A 131 -2.72 12.50 11.83
C SER A 131 -3.33 13.62 10.99
N ALA A 132 -3.91 14.64 11.63
CA ALA A 132 -4.53 15.75 10.90
C ALA A 132 -3.58 16.44 9.90
N ILE A 133 -2.33 16.67 10.31
CA ILE A 133 -1.29 17.25 9.43
C ILE A 133 -0.92 16.28 8.31
N GLY A 134 -0.76 14.98 8.63
CA GLY A 134 -0.45 13.96 7.64
C GLY A 134 -1.50 13.89 6.54
N TYR A 135 -2.79 13.83 6.88
CA TYR A 135 -3.88 13.86 5.91
C TYR A 135 -3.86 15.13 5.05
N ARG A 136 -3.72 16.29 5.68
CA ARG A 136 -3.70 17.58 4.97
C ARG A 136 -2.60 17.62 3.92
N GLU A 137 -1.38 17.26 4.31
CA GLU A 137 -0.20 17.44 3.46
C GLU A 137 0.01 16.29 2.46
N ARG A 138 -0.48 15.08 2.78
CA ARG A 138 -0.20 13.87 1.99
C ARG A 138 -1.39 13.37 1.19
N CYS A 139 -2.63 13.69 1.57
CA CYS A 139 -3.83 13.19 0.93
C CYS A 139 -4.71 14.32 0.40
N GLU A 140 -5.28 15.12 1.30
CA GLU A 140 -6.17 16.25 0.96
C GLU A 140 -5.46 17.26 0.04
N GLY A 141 -4.21 17.61 0.34
CA GLY A 141 -3.42 18.55 -0.44
C GLY A 141 -3.25 18.14 -1.91
N PRO A 142 -2.67 16.95 -2.21
CA PRO A 142 -2.60 16.44 -3.58
C PRO A 142 -3.95 16.39 -4.29
N TYR A 143 -5.01 15.88 -3.64
CA TYR A 143 -6.32 15.77 -4.29
C TYR A 143 -6.96 17.13 -4.53
N SER A 144 -6.87 18.07 -3.58
CA SER A 144 -7.37 19.45 -3.76
C SER A 144 -6.57 20.22 -4.80
N THR A 145 -5.29 19.88 -5.01
CA THR A 145 -4.48 20.44 -6.09
C THR A 145 -4.87 19.83 -7.46
N ALA A 146 -5.35 18.58 -7.46
CA ALA A 146 -5.69 17.86 -8.69
C ALA A 146 -7.10 18.19 -9.16
N PHE A 147 -8.01 18.40 -8.21
CA PHE A 147 -9.34 18.88 -8.45
C PHE A 147 -9.67 19.93 -7.38
N PRO A 148 -9.36 21.21 -7.63
CA PRO A 148 -9.68 22.28 -6.70
C PRO A 148 -11.20 22.42 -6.59
N ASP A 149 -11.63 22.87 -5.43
CA ASP A 149 -13.02 23.22 -5.22
C ASP A 149 -13.36 24.50 -5.99
N SER A 150 -14.52 24.56 -6.63
CA SER A 150 -14.99 25.79 -7.26
C SER A 150 -15.50 26.74 -6.18
N ASP A 151 -15.03 27.99 -6.17
CA ASP A 151 -15.39 29.06 -5.21
C ASP A 151 -16.89 29.45 -5.18
N ASP A 152 -17.76 28.74 -5.91
CA ASP A 152 -19.21 28.95 -5.80
C ASP A 152 -19.70 28.30 -4.49
N ASP A 153 -20.05 29.14 -3.50
CA ASP A 153 -20.67 28.81 -2.20
C ASP A 153 -22.03 28.04 -2.31
N GLY A 154 -22.42 27.62 -3.51
CA GLY A 154 -23.54 26.73 -3.75
C GLY A 154 -23.10 25.27 -3.68
N ALA A 155 -23.96 24.40 -3.14
CA ALA A 155 -23.82 22.97 -3.37
C ALA A 155 -23.96 22.70 -4.88
N ASP A 156 -22.86 22.69 -5.64
CA ASP A 156 -22.90 22.23 -7.03
C ASP A 156 -23.29 20.75 -7.00
N LEU A 157 -24.55 20.47 -7.37
CA LEU A 157 -25.13 19.14 -7.44
C LEU A 157 -24.41 18.24 -8.47
N ARG A 158 -23.44 18.78 -9.22
CA ARG A 158 -22.58 18.04 -10.16
C ARG A 158 -21.23 17.62 -9.57
N ALA A 159 -20.90 18.02 -8.34
CA ALA A 159 -19.66 17.61 -7.70
C ALA A 159 -19.66 16.09 -7.42
N PRO A 160 -18.63 15.34 -7.83
CA PRO A 160 -18.59 13.90 -7.61
C PRO A 160 -18.50 13.55 -6.13
N ALA A 161 -19.18 12.48 -5.74
CA ALA A 161 -19.15 11.98 -4.37
C ALA A 161 -17.82 11.26 -4.10
N LEU A 162 -17.31 11.38 -2.87
CA LEU A 162 -16.18 10.62 -2.37
C LEU A 162 -16.61 9.83 -1.15
N TYR A 163 -16.26 8.56 -1.13
CA TYR A 163 -16.36 7.70 0.03
C TYR A 163 -14.99 7.12 0.36
N ALA A 164 -14.64 7.01 1.63
CA ALA A 164 -13.37 6.48 2.09
C ALA A 164 -13.61 5.37 3.11
N LEU A 165 -12.81 4.32 3.00
CA LEU A 165 -12.69 3.22 3.92
C LEU A 165 -11.30 3.30 4.57
N PRO A 166 -11.18 3.27 5.91
CA PRO A 166 -9.88 3.34 6.55
C PRO A 166 -9.13 2.01 6.44
N GLY A 167 -7.82 2.08 6.22
CA GLY A 167 -6.88 0.97 6.39
C GLY A 167 -6.14 1.04 7.72
N ASN A 168 -5.19 0.13 7.93
CA ASN A 168 -4.42 0.02 9.16
C ASN A 168 -3.60 1.30 9.45
N HIS A 169 -3.15 2.03 8.43
CA HIS A 169 -2.38 3.26 8.62
C HIS A 169 -3.25 4.44 9.10
N ASP A 170 -4.54 4.44 8.75
CA ASP A 170 -5.52 5.44 9.20
C ASP A 170 -5.87 5.26 10.68
N TRP A 171 -5.77 4.03 11.20
CA TRP A 171 -6.20 3.64 12.55
C TRP A 171 -5.24 4.04 13.68
N TYR A 172 -3.99 4.37 13.39
CA TYR A 172 -2.97 4.65 14.43
C TYR A 172 -3.27 5.87 15.33
N ASP A 173 -4.21 6.75 14.96
CA ASP A 173 -4.69 7.86 15.80
C ASP A 173 -6.11 7.63 16.38
N GLY A 174 -6.62 6.39 16.30
CA GLY A 174 -7.98 6.01 16.66
C GLY A 174 -9.04 6.63 15.73
N LEU A 175 -8.77 6.68 14.42
CA LEU A 175 -9.60 7.29 13.37
C LEU A 175 -9.98 8.76 13.59
N THR A 176 -9.23 9.48 14.41
CA THR A 176 -9.60 10.87 14.75
C THR A 176 -9.51 11.76 13.53
N ALA A 177 -8.39 11.72 12.82
CA ALA A 177 -8.18 12.56 11.65
C ALA A 177 -9.04 12.09 10.47
N PHE A 178 -9.17 10.78 10.28
CA PHE A 178 -10.04 10.18 9.27
C PHE A 178 -11.49 10.70 9.37
N LEU A 179 -12.13 10.54 10.54
CA LEU A 179 -13.53 10.96 10.75
C LEU A 179 -13.70 12.48 10.66
N ARG A 180 -12.67 13.27 10.98
CA ARG A 180 -12.71 14.73 10.81
C ARG A 180 -12.67 15.16 9.35
N LEU A 181 -12.02 14.39 8.50
CA LEU A 181 -11.85 14.69 7.08
C LEU A 181 -13.05 14.18 6.28
N PHE A 182 -13.38 12.90 6.42
CA PHE A 182 -14.41 12.26 5.61
C PHE A 182 -15.79 12.23 6.28
N GLY A 183 -15.85 12.17 7.61
CA GLY A 183 -17.07 11.89 8.40
C GLY A 183 -17.99 13.08 8.71
N LYS A 184 -17.91 14.20 7.99
CA LYS A 184 -18.65 15.44 8.34
C LYS A 184 -19.27 16.19 7.15
N GLY A 185 -19.55 15.54 6.02
CA GLY A 185 -20.17 16.23 4.90
C GLY A 185 -19.25 17.28 4.27
N ARG A 186 -17.93 17.06 4.30
CA ARG A 186 -16.92 18.07 3.94
C ARG A 186 -16.52 17.99 2.49
N HIS A 187 -16.01 19.12 2.00
CA HIS A 187 -15.37 19.23 0.71
C HIS A 187 -13.98 18.60 0.80
N PHE A 188 -13.57 17.91 -0.26
CA PHE A 188 -12.26 17.33 -0.40
C PHE A 188 -11.78 17.69 -1.80
N GLY A 189 -11.21 18.89 -1.94
CA GLY A 189 -11.15 19.55 -3.26
C GLY A 189 -12.54 19.65 -3.89
N GLY A 190 -12.63 19.35 -5.19
CA GLY A 190 -13.87 19.28 -5.95
C GLY A 190 -14.76 18.07 -5.65
N TRP A 191 -14.34 17.15 -4.78
CA TRP A 191 -15.19 16.04 -4.32
C TRP A 191 -15.99 16.41 -3.07
N ARG A 192 -17.09 15.68 -2.84
CA ARG A 192 -17.95 15.82 -1.65
C ARG A 192 -18.03 14.51 -0.89
N SER A 193 -17.72 14.52 0.41
CA SER A 193 -17.78 13.33 1.26
C SER A 193 -19.02 13.33 2.15
N PRO A 194 -20.12 12.63 1.79
CA PRO A 194 -21.37 12.66 2.55
C PRO A 194 -21.37 11.68 3.73
N GLN A 195 -20.34 10.83 3.89
CA GLN A 195 -20.28 9.86 4.98
C GLN A 195 -20.08 10.53 6.34
N SER A 196 -20.54 9.85 7.38
CA SER A 196 -20.36 10.23 8.79
C SER A 196 -19.69 9.13 9.61
N ARG A 197 -19.58 7.93 9.04
CA ARG A 197 -18.95 6.74 9.64
C ARG A 197 -17.77 6.26 8.78
N SER A 198 -17.01 5.34 9.34
CA SER A 198 -15.84 4.68 8.73
C SER A 198 -16.19 3.60 7.71
N TYR A 199 -17.41 3.08 7.78
CA TYR A 199 -17.99 2.09 6.88
C TYR A 199 -19.23 2.67 6.19
N PHE A 200 -19.59 2.14 5.02
CA PHE A 200 -20.75 2.64 4.26
C PHE A 200 -21.31 1.60 3.29
N ALA A 201 -22.56 1.82 2.90
CA ALA A 201 -23.26 1.06 1.86
C ALA A 201 -23.70 2.01 0.74
N LEU A 202 -23.39 1.63 -0.51
CA LEU A 202 -23.87 2.30 -1.71
C LEU A 202 -24.88 1.39 -2.42
N LYS A 203 -26.06 1.93 -2.70
CA LYS A 203 -27.00 1.37 -3.65
C LYS A 203 -26.70 1.97 -5.02
N LEU A 204 -26.27 1.12 -5.93
CA LEU A 204 -25.81 1.46 -7.27
C LEU A 204 -26.90 1.07 -8.29
N PRO A 205 -26.77 1.51 -9.56
CA PRO A 205 -27.76 1.21 -10.58
C PRO A 205 -27.96 -0.30 -10.79
N HIS A 206 -29.15 -0.68 -11.27
CA HIS A 206 -29.43 -2.03 -11.80
C HIS A 206 -29.22 -3.18 -10.80
N GLY A 207 -29.57 -2.93 -9.53
CA GLY A 207 -29.50 -3.95 -8.47
C GLY A 207 -28.08 -4.24 -7.98
N TRP A 208 -27.13 -3.35 -8.27
CA TRP A 208 -25.78 -3.42 -7.70
C TRP A 208 -25.71 -2.72 -6.34
N TRP A 209 -24.87 -3.27 -5.48
CA TRP A 209 -24.58 -2.74 -4.15
C TRP A 209 -23.09 -2.79 -3.87
N LEU A 210 -22.56 -1.80 -3.16
CA LEU A 210 -21.20 -1.84 -2.61
C LEU A 210 -21.27 -1.69 -1.10
N TYR A 211 -20.74 -2.69 -0.38
CA TYR A 211 -20.59 -2.67 1.07
C TYR A 211 -19.11 -2.54 1.42
N ALA A 212 -18.74 -1.41 2.02
CA ALA A 212 -17.37 -1.10 2.44
C ALA A 212 -17.23 -1.30 3.95
N ILE A 213 -16.47 -2.33 4.35
CA ILE A 213 -16.37 -2.80 5.74
C ILE A 213 -15.08 -2.33 6.40
N ASP A 214 -15.18 -1.75 7.60
CA ASP A 214 -14.01 -1.32 8.40
C ASP A 214 -13.55 -2.46 9.33
N GLU A 215 -12.45 -3.10 8.93
CA GLU A 215 -11.86 -4.26 9.62
C GLU A 215 -10.76 -3.90 10.64
N GLN A 216 -10.38 -2.61 10.77
CA GLN A 216 -9.35 -2.11 11.69
C GLN A 216 -7.98 -2.83 11.61
N PHE A 217 -7.81 -3.92 12.36
CA PHE A 217 -6.61 -4.77 12.47
C PHE A 217 -7.03 -6.25 12.59
N ASP A 218 -7.96 -6.70 11.74
CA ASP A 218 -8.61 -8.01 11.82
C ASP A 218 -9.45 -8.21 13.10
N ALA A 219 -9.99 -7.12 13.64
CA ALA A 219 -10.90 -7.18 14.78
C ALA A 219 -12.27 -7.73 14.34
N TYR A 220 -13.02 -8.31 15.28
CA TYR A 220 -14.43 -8.62 15.02
C TYR A 220 -15.18 -7.33 14.63
N LEU A 221 -16.09 -7.44 13.67
CA LEU A 221 -16.99 -6.36 13.32
C LEU A 221 -17.87 -6.04 14.53
N ASP A 222 -17.89 -4.77 14.93
CA ASP A 222 -18.71 -4.27 16.02
C ASP A 222 -20.21 -4.35 15.69
N GLU A 223 -21.05 -4.41 16.73
CA GLU A 223 -22.50 -4.55 16.55
C GLU A 223 -23.13 -3.35 15.82
N PRO A 224 -22.73 -2.09 16.07
CA PRO A 224 -23.24 -0.93 15.31
C PRO A 224 -22.99 -1.00 13.81
N GLN A 225 -21.82 -1.46 13.39
CA GLN A 225 -21.49 -1.69 11.99
C GLN A 225 -22.37 -2.80 11.42
N MET A 226 -22.50 -3.92 12.13
CA MET A 226 -23.39 -5.01 11.73
C MET A 226 -24.85 -4.55 11.61
N ASP A 227 -25.35 -3.72 12.53
CA ASP A 227 -26.71 -3.18 12.49
C ASP A 227 -26.94 -2.23 11.32
N TYR A 228 -25.96 -1.39 11.00
CA TYR A 228 -26.00 -0.54 9.81
C TYR A 228 -26.15 -1.37 8.54
N PHE A 229 -25.34 -2.42 8.38
CA PHE A 229 -25.42 -3.30 7.21
C PHE A 229 -26.67 -4.18 7.20
N ARG A 230 -27.17 -4.62 8.37
CA ARG A 230 -28.48 -5.30 8.46
C ARG A 230 -29.61 -4.39 8.00
N ALA A 231 -29.54 -3.10 8.34
CA ALA A 231 -30.52 -2.11 7.89
C ALA A 231 -30.45 -1.92 6.36
N ALA A 232 -29.26 -1.76 5.80
CA ALA A 232 -29.07 -1.68 4.34
C ALA A 232 -29.55 -2.98 3.63
N ALA A 233 -29.25 -4.14 4.21
CA ALA A 233 -29.63 -5.44 3.65
C ALA A 233 -31.14 -5.72 3.65
N LYS A 234 -31.96 -4.92 4.35
CA LYS A 234 -33.43 -4.99 4.24
C LYS A 234 -33.94 -4.50 2.88
N GLU A 235 -33.16 -3.68 2.17
CA GLU A 235 -33.51 -3.17 0.84
C GLU A 235 -33.06 -4.08 -0.31
N LEU A 236 -32.25 -5.12 -0.03
CA LEU A 236 -31.80 -6.08 -1.03
C LEU A 236 -32.99 -6.85 -1.62
N LYS A 237 -33.00 -6.98 -2.94
CA LYS A 237 -34.00 -7.74 -3.69
C LYS A 237 -33.40 -9.04 -4.25
N PRO A 238 -34.23 -10.07 -4.50
CA PRO A 238 -33.79 -11.25 -5.24
C PRO A 238 -33.14 -10.88 -6.58
N GLY A 239 -31.99 -11.49 -6.86
CA GLY A 239 -31.17 -11.22 -8.05
C GLY A 239 -30.13 -10.12 -7.90
N ASP A 240 -30.18 -9.30 -6.83
CA ASP A 240 -29.22 -8.21 -6.59
C ASP A 240 -27.77 -8.74 -6.51
N LYS A 241 -26.82 -7.86 -6.83
CA LYS A 241 -25.39 -8.15 -6.92
C LYS A 241 -24.62 -7.28 -5.93
N VAL A 242 -23.72 -7.88 -5.17
CA VAL A 242 -22.97 -7.21 -4.11
C VAL A 242 -21.48 -7.20 -4.41
N ILE A 243 -20.88 -6.03 -4.23
CA ILE A 243 -19.45 -5.77 -4.17
C ILE A 243 -19.07 -5.59 -2.71
N ILE A 244 -18.06 -6.30 -2.24
CA ILE A 244 -17.49 -6.12 -0.89
C ILE A 244 -16.16 -5.40 -1.04
N ALA A 245 -16.03 -4.25 -0.39
CA ALA A 245 -14.76 -3.54 -0.28
C ALA A 245 -14.21 -3.70 1.14
N SER A 246 -13.01 -4.27 1.28
CA SER A 246 -12.29 -4.41 2.55
C SER A 246 -10.92 -3.74 2.44
N PRO A 247 -10.35 -3.21 3.53
CA PRO A 247 -9.08 -2.50 3.46
C PRO A 247 -7.91 -3.41 3.07
N ALA A 248 -7.94 -4.69 3.47
CA ALA A 248 -6.91 -5.68 3.18
C ALA A 248 -7.42 -6.88 2.35
N PRO A 249 -6.60 -7.45 1.45
CA PRO A 249 -6.97 -8.53 0.56
C PRO A 249 -6.80 -9.89 1.27
N SER A 250 -7.57 -10.10 2.34
CA SER A 250 -7.44 -11.25 3.23
C SER A 250 -7.48 -12.62 2.51
N TRP A 251 -8.17 -12.69 1.37
CA TRP A 251 -8.25 -13.86 0.50
C TRP A 251 -6.89 -14.31 -0.06
N VAL A 252 -5.89 -13.44 -0.18
CA VAL A 252 -4.55 -13.79 -0.67
C VAL A 252 -3.79 -14.66 0.32
N TYR A 253 -4.12 -14.55 1.61
CA TYR A 253 -3.39 -15.18 2.71
C TYR A 253 -4.04 -16.47 3.22
N THR A 254 -5.15 -16.91 2.62
CA THR A 254 -5.92 -18.06 3.12
C THR A 254 -5.16 -19.38 3.07
N GLU A 255 -4.19 -19.54 2.18
CA GLU A 255 -3.30 -20.71 2.16
C GLU A 255 -2.34 -20.73 3.36
N GLU A 256 -1.88 -19.57 3.83
CA GLU A 256 -0.97 -19.47 4.99
C GLU A 256 -1.73 -19.50 6.31
N LYS A 257 -2.89 -18.82 6.37
CA LYS A 257 -3.75 -18.70 7.54
C LYS A 257 -5.22 -18.52 7.08
N PRO A 258 -6.01 -19.61 6.99
CA PRO A 258 -7.39 -19.54 6.51
C PRO A 258 -8.30 -18.57 7.27
N SER A 259 -8.00 -18.33 8.55
CA SER A 259 -8.80 -17.44 9.41
C SER A 259 -8.73 -15.96 9.04
N GLU A 260 -7.80 -15.56 8.16
CA GLU A 260 -7.72 -14.18 7.65
C GLU A 260 -9.01 -13.77 6.92
N TYR A 261 -9.69 -14.72 6.27
CA TYR A 261 -10.93 -14.46 5.55
C TYR A 261 -12.20 -14.59 6.42
N ASP A 262 -12.05 -14.91 7.71
CA ASP A 262 -13.21 -15.20 8.57
C ASP A 262 -14.10 -13.98 8.80
N THR A 263 -13.55 -12.76 8.85
CA THR A 263 -14.32 -11.51 8.99
C THR A 263 -15.27 -11.30 7.82
N ILE A 264 -14.75 -11.36 6.59
CA ILE A 264 -15.54 -11.25 5.35
C ILE A 264 -16.57 -12.39 5.27
N LYS A 265 -16.15 -13.62 5.55
CA LYS A 265 -17.04 -14.79 5.56
C LYS A 265 -18.18 -14.64 6.56
N TYR A 266 -17.87 -14.17 7.77
CA TYR A 266 -18.85 -13.90 8.82
C TYR A 266 -19.83 -12.81 8.38
N PHE A 267 -19.32 -11.72 7.81
CA PHE A 267 -20.12 -10.63 7.26
C PHE A 267 -21.10 -11.12 6.20
N ILE A 268 -20.63 -11.86 5.19
CA ILE A 268 -21.48 -12.43 4.14
C ILE A 268 -22.57 -13.31 4.76
N LYS A 269 -22.19 -14.23 5.66
CA LYS A 269 -23.13 -15.14 6.30
C LYS A 269 -24.20 -14.40 7.10
N LYS A 270 -23.86 -13.32 7.79
CA LYS A 270 -24.78 -12.61 8.70
C LYS A 270 -25.61 -11.53 8.03
N ILE A 271 -25.03 -10.83 7.05
CA ILE A 271 -25.69 -9.71 6.37
C ILE A 271 -26.44 -10.21 5.14
N ILE A 272 -25.80 -10.99 4.27
CA ILE A 272 -26.42 -11.51 3.05
C ILE A 272 -27.26 -12.74 3.37
N GLY A 273 -26.73 -13.68 4.15
CA GLY A 273 -27.43 -14.89 4.58
C GLY A 273 -27.88 -15.77 3.40
N ASP A 274 -29.06 -16.37 3.52
CA ASP A 274 -29.63 -17.27 2.49
C ASP A 274 -30.46 -16.53 1.42
N ARG A 275 -30.33 -15.19 1.33
CA ARG A 275 -31.03 -14.40 0.31
C ARG A 275 -30.54 -14.78 -1.08
N ASP A 276 -31.42 -14.68 -2.07
CA ASP A 276 -31.07 -14.79 -3.50
C ASP A 276 -30.31 -13.53 -3.96
N VAL A 277 -29.11 -13.33 -3.43
CA VAL A 277 -28.22 -12.19 -3.70
C VAL A 277 -26.84 -12.76 -3.96
N ARG A 278 -26.16 -12.25 -4.98
CA ARG A 278 -24.86 -12.78 -5.40
C ARG A 278 -23.74 -11.81 -5.04
N VAL A 279 -22.82 -12.24 -4.17
CA VAL A 279 -21.55 -11.54 -3.99
C VAL A 279 -20.68 -11.81 -5.22
N LYS A 280 -20.47 -10.77 -6.04
CA LYS A 280 -19.85 -10.88 -7.36
C LYS A 280 -18.39 -10.42 -7.38
N LEU A 281 -18.03 -9.51 -6.48
CA LEU A 281 -16.73 -8.85 -6.50
C LEU A 281 -16.26 -8.51 -5.09
N HIS A 282 -14.98 -8.74 -4.85
CA HIS A 282 -14.22 -8.33 -3.68
C HIS A 282 -13.14 -7.35 -4.14
N LEU A 283 -13.13 -6.16 -3.55
CA LEU A 283 -12.16 -5.10 -3.80
C LEU A 283 -11.35 -4.82 -2.55
N SER A 284 -10.05 -4.57 -2.72
CA SER A 284 -9.19 -4.20 -1.60
C SER A 284 -7.93 -3.42 -2.01
N GLY A 285 -7.28 -2.79 -1.04
CA GLY A 285 -5.98 -2.13 -1.11
C GLY A 285 -4.91 -2.92 -0.35
N ASP A 286 -4.16 -2.24 0.54
CA ASP A 286 -3.09 -2.71 1.46
C ASP A 286 -1.84 -3.23 0.73
N ALA A 287 -2.01 -4.11 -0.24
CA ALA A 287 -0.92 -4.53 -1.11
C ALA A 287 -0.79 -3.52 -2.26
N HIS A 288 0.32 -2.79 -2.29
CA HIS A 288 0.55 -1.66 -3.19
C HIS A 288 0.82 -2.05 -4.66
N HIS A 289 -0.05 -2.87 -5.24
CA HIS A 289 -0.03 -3.37 -6.60
C HIS A 289 -1.45 -3.68 -7.07
N TYR A 290 -1.58 -4.08 -8.33
CA TYR A 290 -2.80 -4.69 -8.86
C TYR A 290 -2.64 -6.22 -8.96
N ALA A 291 -3.65 -6.97 -8.54
CA ALA A 291 -3.75 -8.41 -8.76
C ALA A 291 -5.21 -8.85 -8.88
N ARG A 292 -5.49 -9.75 -9.83
CA ARG A 292 -6.82 -10.35 -10.02
C ARG A 292 -6.79 -11.86 -9.91
N TYR A 293 -7.68 -12.42 -9.11
CA TYR A 293 -7.91 -13.86 -8.98
C TYR A 293 -9.32 -14.23 -9.41
N GLY A 294 -9.43 -15.14 -10.38
CA GLY A 294 -10.69 -15.46 -11.02
C GLY A 294 -11.45 -14.20 -11.48
N ASP A 295 -12.77 -14.25 -11.40
CA ASP A 295 -13.64 -13.15 -11.84
C ASP A 295 -14.11 -12.23 -10.70
N GLY A 296 -13.75 -12.54 -9.45
CA GLY A 296 -14.40 -11.97 -8.28
C GLY A 296 -13.47 -11.37 -7.21
N PHE A 297 -12.14 -11.41 -7.37
CA PHE A 297 -11.22 -10.90 -6.35
C PHE A 297 -10.17 -9.99 -6.97
N ILE A 298 -10.18 -8.71 -6.62
CA ILE A 298 -9.26 -7.70 -7.14
C ILE A 298 -8.62 -6.95 -5.98
N THR A 299 -7.29 -7.00 -5.93
CA THR A 299 -6.46 -6.10 -5.13
C THR A 299 -6.00 -4.96 -6.04
N CYS A 300 -6.18 -3.70 -5.62
CA CYS A 300 -5.75 -2.52 -6.37
C CYS A 300 -5.25 -1.41 -5.42
N GLY A 301 -4.08 -1.63 -4.84
CA GLY A 301 -3.42 -0.69 -3.92
C GLY A 301 -2.39 0.22 -4.57
N GLY A 302 -2.50 0.45 -5.87
CA GLY A 302 -1.50 1.23 -6.61
C GLY A 302 -1.65 2.75 -6.49
N GLY A 303 -2.39 3.30 -5.53
CA GLY A 303 -2.85 4.70 -5.55
C GLY A 303 -1.78 5.75 -5.26
N GLY A 304 -0.73 5.42 -4.51
CA GLY A 304 0.30 6.40 -4.16
C GLY A 304 1.46 5.85 -3.33
N ALA A 305 1.23 4.80 -2.55
CA ALA A 305 2.24 4.15 -1.73
C ALA A 305 3.38 3.54 -2.55
N TYR A 306 4.51 3.23 -1.92
CA TYR A 306 5.62 2.57 -2.61
C TYR A 306 5.16 1.23 -3.19
N LEU A 307 5.63 0.84 -4.36
CA LEU A 307 5.22 -0.41 -5.02
C LEU A 307 5.46 -1.65 -4.14
N ALA A 308 4.49 -2.55 -4.04
CA ALA A 308 4.66 -3.88 -3.46
C ALA A 308 4.94 -4.93 -4.54
N GLY A 309 5.75 -5.95 -4.23
CA GLY A 309 6.14 -6.97 -5.20
C GLY A 309 5.02 -7.96 -5.55
N THR A 310 4.77 -8.20 -6.85
CA THR A 310 3.77 -9.16 -7.36
C THR A 310 4.34 -10.56 -7.63
N HIS A 311 5.66 -10.69 -7.76
CA HIS A 311 6.30 -11.90 -8.29
C HIS A 311 6.20 -13.14 -7.40
N GLY A 312 5.91 -12.98 -6.10
CA GLY A 312 5.64 -14.10 -5.21
C GLY A 312 4.21 -14.13 -4.67
N LEU A 313 3.27 -13.47 -5.36
CA LEU A 313 1.85 -13.76 -5.20
C LEU A 313 1.56 -15.22 -5.54
N PRO A 314 0.64 -15.88 -4.81
CA PRO A 314 0.28 -17.27 -5.07
C PRO A 314 -0.31 -17.46 -6.47
N LYS A 315 -0.25 -18.69 -7.00
CA LYS A 315 -0.77 -18.98 -8.36
C LYS A 315 -2.30 -19.11 -8.37
N GLY A 316 -2.90 -19.30 -7.21
CA GLY A 316 -4.33 -19.27 -6.98
C GLY A 316 -4.59 -19.07 -5.50
N ILE A 317 -5.83 -18.77 -5.15
CA ILE A 317 -6.28 -18.59 -3.77
C ILE A 317 -7.37 -19.61 -3.48
N ALA A 318 -7.40 -20.14 -2.26
CA ALA A 318 -8.45 -21.03 -1.80
C ALA A 318 -9.37 -20.26 -0.83
N VAL A 319 -10.52 -19.80 -1.32
CA VAL A 319 -11.46 -19.00 -0.54
C VAL A 319 -12.45 -19.93 0.16
N PRO A 320 -12.59 -19.88 1.49
CA PRO A 320 -13.54 -20.73 2.21
C PRO A 320 -15.00 -20.50 1.77
N VAL A 321 -15.71 -21.57 1.41
CA VAL A 321 -17.14 -21.57 1.08
C VAL A 321 -17.89 -22.60 1.92
N VAL A 322 -19.22 -22.65 1.82
CA VAL A 322 -20.01 -23.68 2.53
C VAL A 322 -19.62 -25.07 1.99
N GLY A 323 -19.12 -25.95 2.87
CA GLY A 323 -18.74 -27.31 2.51
C GLY A 323 -17.35 -27.49 1.88
N GLY A 324 -16.52 -26.44 1.81
CA GLY A 324 -15.15 -26.57 1.27
C GLY A 324 -14.45 -25.24 1.02
N ALA A 325 -13.63 -25.19 -0.03
CA ALA A 325 -12.96 -23.98 -0.51
C ALA A 325 -13.08 -23.89 -2.04
N ALA A 326 -13.39 -22.69 -2.54
CA ALA A 326 -13.38 -22.39 -3.96
C ALA A 326 -11.98 -21.92 -4.37
N VAL A 327 -11.42 -22.50 -5.43
CA VAL A 327 -10.09 -22.15 -5.91
C VAL A 327 -10.22 -21.12 -7.04
N HIS A 328 -9.56 -19.98 -6.89
CA HIS A 328 -9.53 -18.92 -7.89
C HIS A 328 -8.10 -18.73 -8.40
N PRO A 329 -7.81 -19.01 -9.67
CA PRO A 329 -6.46 -18.84 -10.22
C PRO A 329 -6.10 -17.37 -10.36
N LEU A 330 -4.81 -17.05 -10.19
CA LEU A 330 -4.27 -15.72 -10.50
C LEU A 330 -4.33 -15.49 -12.01
N GLN A 331 -5.00 -14.43 -12.43
CA GLN A 331 -5.18 -14.07 -13.83
C GLN A 331 -4.14 -13.05 -14.28
N THR A 332 -4.12 -11.89 -13.61
CA THR A 332 -3.28 -10.76 -14.00
C THR A 332 -2.67 -10.09 -12.77
N THR A 333 -1.47 -9.53 -12.93
CA THR A 333 -0.82 -8.66 -11.94
C THR A 333 -0.23 -7.45 -12.61
N TYR A 334 -0.24 -6.30 -11.94
CA TYR A 334 0.51 -5.14 -12.36
C TYR A 334 1.29 -4.53 -11.18
N PRO A 335 2.61 -4.39 -11.31
CA PRO A 335 3.45 -4.78 -12.47
C PRO A 335 3.45 -6.30 -12.69
N SER A 336 3.89 -6.74 -13.87
CA SER A 336 4.03 -8.16 -14.17
C SER A 336 4.96 -8.84 -13.16
N LYS A 337 4.82 -10.16 -12.97
CA LYS A 337 5.74 -10.92 -12.09
C LYS A 337 7.19 -10.82 -12.55
N GLU A 338 7.45 -10.61 -13.84
CA GLU A 338 8.80 -10.42 -14.35
C GLU A 338 9.34 -9.03 -14.01
N ASP A 339 8.57 -7.98 -14.27
CA ASP A 339 8.96 -6.61 -13.95
C ASP A 339 9.13 -6.41 -12.45
N SER A 340 8.27 -7.05 -11.64
CA SER A 340 8.43 -7.06 -10.19
C SER A 340 9.76 -7.68 -9.75
N LYS A 341 10.23 -8.77 -10.39
CA LYS A 341 11.58 -9.33 -10.11
C LYS A 341 12.68 -8.37 -10.52
N ARG A 342 12.52 -7.68 -11.66
CA ARG A 342 13.47 -6.67 -12.15
C ARG A 342 13.58 -5.49 -11.18
N TYR A 343 12.44 -5.00 -10.67
CA TYR A 343 12.40 -3.97 -9.63
C TYR A 343 13.15 -4.39 -8.37
N GLY A 344 13.13 -5.67 -7.98
CA GLY A 344 13.87 -6.18 -6.84
C GLY A 344 15.37 -5.86 -6.87
N TRP A 345 16.01 -5.89 -8.04
CA TRP A 345 17.44 -5.58 -8.18
C TRP A 345 17.80 -4.11 -7.92
N GLY A 346 16.81 -3.20 -7.98
CA GLY A 346 17.01 -1.80 -7.65
C GLY A 346 17.47 -1.57 -6.21
N VAL A 347 17.31 -2.56 -5.32
CA VAL A 347 17.66 -2.47 -3.89
C VAL A 347 19.11 -2.06 -3.65
N PHE A 348 20.06 -2.53 -4.47
CA PHE A 348 21.50 -2.26 -4.27
C PHE A 348 21.85 -0.77 -4.37
N TRP A 349 21.16 -0.01 -5.19
CA TRP A 349 21.42 1.42 -5.38
C TRP A 349 20.33 2.31 -4.78
N ARG A 350 19.05 1.89 -4.79
CA ARG A 350 17.95 2.68 -4.24
C ARG A 350 17.97 2.72 -2.73
N MET A 351 18.21 1.58 -2.06
CA MET A 351 18.22 1.53 -0.58
C MET A 351 19.23 2.48 0.05
N PRO A 352 20.54 2.48 -0.33
CA PRO A 352 21.51 3.40 0.26
C PRO A 352 21.20 4.88 -0.03
N LEU A 353 20.73 5.20 -1.25
CA LEU A 353 20.45 6.60 -1.62
C LEU A 353 19.18 7.15 -0.97
N ARG A 354 18.17 6.31 -0.78
CA ARG A 354 16.91 6.68 -0.12
C ARG A 354 17.04 6.72 1.40
N ASN A 355 17.89 5.87 1.98
CA ASN A 355 18.00 5.69 3.42
C ASN A 355 19.44 5.90 3.92
N PRO A 356 20.04 7.10 3.73
CA PRO A 356 21.42 7.36 4.13
C PRO A 356 21.63 7.22 5.64
N THR A 357 20.62 7.55 6.46
CA THR A 357 20.67 7.39 7.91
C THR A 357 20.62 5.91 8.34
N PHE A 358 19.97 5.05 7.56
CA PHE A 358 20.00 3.61 7.77
C PHE A 358 21.40 3.04 7.46
N ALA A 359 21.97 3.42 6.32
CA ALA A 359 23.35 3.04 5.98
C ALA A 359 24.35 3.53 7.05
N LEU A 360 24.16 4.75 7.57
CA LEU A 360 24.95 5.28 8.68
C LEU A 360 24.81 4.43 9.96
N LEU A 361 23.58 4.04 10.33
CA LEU A 361 23.33 3.16 11.48
C LEU A 361 24.06 1.82 11.34
N ILE A 362 23.95 1.18 10.18
CA ILE A 362 24.64 -0.09 9.91
C ILE A 362 26.16 0.09 10.01
N GLY A 363 26.69 1.15 9.40
CA GLY A 363 28.12 1.47 9.50
C GLY A 363 28.57 1.74 10.93
N LEU A 364 27.77 2.43 11.75
CA LEU A 364 28.07 2.69 13.16
C LEU A 364 28.16 1.38 13.95
N LEU A 365 27.23 0.44 13.74
CA LEU A 365 27.28 -0.87 14.38
C LEU A 365 28.56 -1.63 13.98
N HIS A 366 28.95 -1.59 12.71
CA HIS A 366 30.21 -2.18 12.23
C HIS A 366 31.44 -1.50 12.83
N THR A 367 31.44 -0.17 12.95
CA THR A 367 32.54 0.58 13.58
C THR A 367 32.65 0.27 15.07
N LEU A 368 31.53 0.07 15.78
CA LEU A 368 31.53 -0.36 17.18
C LEU A 368 32.09 -1.78 17.35
N VAL A 369 31.76 -2.70 16.45
CA VAL A 369 32.36 -4.04 16.41
C VAL A 369 33.87 -3.95 16.16
N LEU A 370 34.31 -3.11 15.22
CA LEU A 370 35.73 -2.89 14.97
C LEU A 370 36.44 -2.30 16.19
N LEU A 371 35.84 -1.32 16.86
CA LEU A 371 36.38 -0.73 18.09
C LEU A 371 36.51 -1.79 19.19
N ALA A 372 35.51 -2.68 19.33
CA ALA A 372 35.59 -3.79 20.28
C ALA A 372 36.78 -4.72 19.98
N PHE A 373 37.08 -5.00 18.71
CA PHE A 373 38.26 -5.77 18.32
C PHE A 373 39.58 -5.04 18.62
N VAL A 374 39.68 -3.75 18.29
CA VAL A 374 40.89 -2.95 18.52
C VAL A 374 41.21 -2.85 20.01
N SER A 375 40.20 -2.59 20.84
CA SER A 375 40.34 -2.47 22.30
C SER A 375 40.60 -3.81 23.01
N SER A 376 40.41 -4.95 22.34
CA SER A 376 40.54 -6.28 22.94
C SER A 376 41.91 -6.95 22.71
N LYS A 377 42.83 -6.31 21.98
CA LYS A 377 44.15 -6.89 21.69
C LYS A 377 44.91 -7.28 22.98
N PRO A 378 45.55 -8.47 23.04
CA PRO A 378 45.79 -9.42 21.95
C PRO A 378 44.68 -10.47 21.73
N ARG A 379 43.59 -10.48 22.52
CA ARG A 379 42.54 -11.51 22.43
C ARG A 379 41.41 -11.05 21.52
N ILE A 380 41.10 -11.81 20.47
CA ILE A 380 40.01 -11.49 19.54
C ILE A 380 38.65 -11.88 20.14
N LEU A 381 38.62 -12.90 21.01
CA LEU A 381 37.40 -13.43 21.61
C LEU A 381 37.24 -12.91 23.06
N THR A 382 36.60 -11.75 23.20
CA THR A 382 36.31 -11.12 24.50
C THR A 382 34.80 -11.01 24.70
N LEU A 383 34.36 -10.81 25.96
CA LEU A 383 32.93 -10.61 26.26
C LEU A 383 32.29 -9.47 25.45
N PRO A 384 32.94 -8.30 25.24
CA PRO A 384 32.40 -7.26 24.37
C PRO A 384 32.19 -7.70 22.92
N VAL A 385 33.16 -8.43 22.34
CA VAL A 385 33.05 -8.94 20.97
C VAL A 385 31.90 -9.96 20.87
N ILE A 386 31.83 -10.91 21.80
CA ILE A 386 30.75 -11.91 21.84
C ILE A 386 29.39 -11.22 21.99
N GLY A 387 29.28 -10.23 22.87
CA GLY A 387 28.06 -9.45 23.07
C GLY A 387 27.61 -8.72 21.81
N MET A 388 28.53 -8.03 21.12
CA MET A 388 28.21 -7.33 19.87
C MET A 388 27.80 -8.29 18.74
N VAL A 389 28.46 -9.44 18.63
CA VAL A 389 28.06 -10.49 17.68
C VAL A 389 26.67 -11.01 18.02
N ALA A 390 26.39 -11.31 19.29
CA ALA A 390 25.07 -11.75 19.72
C ALA A 390 23.97 -10.72 19.41
N VAL A 391 24.24 -9.42 19.64
CA VAL A 391 23.33 -8.32 19.28
C VAL A 391 23.09 -8.27 17.77
N ALA A 392 24.12 -8.42 16.95
CA ALA A 392 23.98 -8.43 15.49
C ALA A 392 23.13 -9.62 14.99
N PHE A 393 23.33 -10.81 15.55
CA PHE A 393 22.50 -11.98 15.23
C PHE A 393 21.06 -11.80 15.73
N ALA A 394 20.85 -11.28 16.94
CA ALA A 394 19.51 -10.99 17.45
C ALA A 394 18.78 -9.96 16.56
N ALA A 395 19.48 -8.92 16.11
CA ALA A 395 18.91 -7.89 15.23
C ALA A 395 18.54 -8.46 13.85
N THR A 396 19.42 -9.26 13.24
CA THR A 396 19.16 -9.85 11.90
C THR A 396 18.08 -10.93 11.93
N VAL A 397 18.02 -11.75 12.98
CA VAL A 397 16.93 -12.69 13.21
C VAL A 397 15.63 -11.96 13.49
N GLY A 398 15.64 -10.96 14.38
CA GLY A 398 14.47 -10.13 14.67
C GLY A 398 13.91 -9.48 13.40
N PHE A 399 14.78 -8.88 12.58
CA PHE A 399 14.43 -8.30 11.29
C PHE A 399 13.80 -9.32 10.33
N SER A 400 14.29 -10.56 10.31
CA SER A 400 13.72 -11.63 9.47
C SER A 400 12.34 -12.12 9.92
N THR A 401 11.93 -11.80 11.15
CA THR A 401 10.70 -12.31 11.78
C THR A 401 9.65 -11.25 12.07
N LEU A 402 10.01 -9.96 12.06
CA LEU A 402 9.18 -8.87 12.59
C LEU A 402 7.80 -8.78 11.93
N GLU A 403 7.74 -8.86 10.60
CA GLU A 403 6.49 -8.76 9.82
C GLU A 403 5.93 -10.14 9.39
N ALA A 404 6.50 -11.25 9.87
CA ALA A 404 6.06 -12.57 9.46
C ALA A 404 4.72 -12.93 10.13
N ARG A 405 3.65 -13.09 9.32
CA ARG A 405 2.34 -13.59 9.79
C ARG A 405 2.45 -14.94 10.51
N VAL A 406 3.28 -15.85 9.99
CA VAL A 406 3.61 -17.14 10.59
C VAL A 406 5.12 -17.37 10.55
N ILE A 407 5.75 -17.39 11.73
CA ILE A 407 7.19 -17.63 11.84
C ILE A 407 7.50 -19.12 11.55
N ARG A 408 8.13 -19.36 10.41
CA ARG A 408 8.63 -20.67 9.94
C ARG A 408 10.16 -20.75 9.98
N LYS A 409 10.72 -21.97 9.87
CA LYS A 409 12.18 -22.24 9.83
C LYS A 409 12.95 -21.39 8.80
N ARG A 410 12.31 -21.02 7.67
CA ARG A 410 12.89 -20.14 6.65
C ARG A 410 13.31 -18.77 7.17
N HIS A 411 12.54 -18.19 8.10
CA HIS A 411 12.83 -16.86 8.67
C HIS A 411 14.08 -16.93 9.54
N TRP A 412 14.12 -17.86 10.49
CA TRP A 412 15.29 -18.12 11.32
C TRP A 412 16.55 -18.37 10.49
N SER A 413 16.44 -19.18 9.43
CA SER A 413 17.57 -19.49 8.55
C SER A 413 18.04 -18.24 7.79
N ALA A 414 17.10 -17.44 7.26
CA ALA A 414 17.40 -16.20 6.55
C ALA A 414 18.08 -15.19 7.47
N GLY A 415 17.53 -14.95 8.67
CA GLY A 415 18.12 -14.05 9.67
C GLY A 415 19.50 -14.50 10.14
N PHE A 416 19.69 -15.80 10.37
CA PHE A 416 21.01 -16.34 10.73
C PHE A 416 22.03 -16.14 9.61
N LEU A 417 21.69 -16.46 8.37
CA LEU A 417 22.58 -16.26 7.21
C LEU A 417 22.88 -14.78 6.98
N HIS A 418 21.92 -13.89 7.22
CA HIS A 418 22.12 -12.44 7.21
C HIS A 418 23.16 -12.01 8.26
N GLY A 419 23.02 -12.51 9.50
CA GLY A 419 24.00 -12.32 10.57
C GLY A 419 25.40 -12.82 10.21
N CYS A 420 25.50 -14.00 9.58
CA CYS A 420 26.76 -14.54 9.07
C CYS A 420 27.41 -13.60 8.04
N GLY A 421 26.63 -13.01 7.13
CA GLY A 421 27.13 -12.02 6.18
C GLY A 421 27.77 -10.82 6.87
N HIS A 422 27.09 -10.25 7.88
CA HIS A 422 27.64 -9.16 8.66
C HIS A 422 28.86 -9.56 9.49
N LEU A 423 28.87 -10.77 10.09
CA LEU A 423 30.03 -11.27 10.81
C LEU A 423 31.25 -11.43 9.88
N ALA A 424 31.04 -11.95 8.67
CA ALA A 424 32.09 -12.06 7.67
C ALA A 424 32.66 -10.69 7.28
N LEU A 425 31.80 -9.68 7.09
CA LEU A 425 32.24 -8.30 6.83
C LEU A 425 33.02 -7.72 8.01
N ALA A 426 32.58 -7.95 9.24
CA ALA A 426 33.27 -7.46 10.43
C ALA A 426 34.67 -8.09 10.57
N ILE A 427 34.80 -9.41 10.35
CA ILE A 427 36.09 -10.12 10.35
C ILE A 427 37.00 -9.61 9.23
N ALA A 428 36.47 -9.47 8.01
CA ALA A 428 37.23 -8.93 6.88
C ALA A 428 37.71 -7.49 7.16
N GLY A 429 36.82 -6.64 7.68
CA GLY A 429 37.11 -5.28 8.10
C GLY A 429 38.22 -5.23 9.15
N MET A 430 38.16 -6.09 10.19
CA MET A 430 39.22 -6.22 11.19
C MET A 430 40.57 -6.63 10.57
N ILE A 431 40.58 -7.61 9.66
CA ILE A 431 41.79 -8.09 8.99
C ILE A 431 42.42 -6.97 8.15
N VAL A 432 41.61 -6.24 7.37
CA VAL A 432 42.08 -5.10 6.57
C VAL A 432 42.57 -3.98 7.46
N TRP A 433 41.81 -3.63 8.50
CA TRP A 433 42.15 -2.59 9.47
C TRP A 433 43.53 -2.82 10.10
N ASN A 434 43.81 -4.05 10.52
CA ASN A 434 45.10 -4.45 11.12
C ASN A 434 46.31 -4.32 10.18
N ARG A 435 46.11 -4.09 8.89
CA ARG A 435 47.18 -3.82 7.92
C ARG A 435 47.37 -2.34 7.61
N LEU A 436 46.49 -1.47 8.12
CA LEU A 436 46.56 -0.03 7.90
C LEU A 436 47.50 0.64 8.91
N PRO A 437 48.20 1.72 8.53
CA PRO A 437 49.17 2.40 9.40
C PRO A 437 48.51 3.00 10.66
N PHE A 438 47.19 3.23 10.63
CA PHE A 438 46.44 3.82 11.73
C PHE A 438 46.45 2.99 13.01
N VAL A 439 46.66 1.67 12.90
CA VAL A 439 46.65 0.75 14.04
C VAL A 439 47.85 0.94 14.97
N HIS A 440 48.89 1.63 14.49
CA HIS A 440 50.08 1.96 15.28
C HIS A 440 50.01 3.33 15.94
N LEU A 441 48.91 4.08 15.75
CA LEU A 441 48.73 5.39 16.37
C LEU A 441 48.33 5.26 17.83
N ASP A 442 48.97 6.04 18.70
CA ASP A 442 48.61 6.11 20.12
C ASP A 442 47.20 6.73 20.32
N PRO A 443 46.51 6.41 21.43
CA PRO A 443 45.31 7.13 21.82
C PRO A 443 45.57 8.64 21.97
N PRO A 444 44.65 9.52 21.52
CA PRO A 444 43.33 9.22 21.00
C PRO A 444 43.29 8.90 19.49
N TRP A 445 44.39 9.07 18.77
CA TRP A 445 44.43 9.02 17.29
C TRP A 445 44.17 7.63 16.71
N GLY A 446 44.64 6.57 17.37
CA GLY A 446 44.30 5.19 16.99
C GLY A 446 42.80 4.92 17.05
N SER A 447 42.13 5.37 18.11
CA SER A 447 40.67 5.24 18.24
C SER A 447 39.92 6.17 17.29
N ALA A 448 40.34 7.43 17.16
CA ALA A 448 39.72 8.42 16.28
C ALA A 448 39.81 8.01 14.81
N SER A 449 40.86 7.29 14.41
CA SER A 449 41.02 6.83 13.03
C SER A 449 39.89 5.89 12.59
N THR A 450 39.23 5.17 13.51
CA THR A 450 38.08 4.30 13.20
C THR A 450 36.90 5.05 12.57
N LEU A 451 36.86 6.39 12.68
CA LEU A 451 35.90 7.22 11.94
C LEU A 451 36.09 7.12 10.42
N LEU A 452 37.29 6.80 9.93
CA LEU A 452 37.55 6.54 8.50
C LEU A 452 36.94 5.23 8.02
N TYR A 453 36.67 4.28 8.93
CA TYR A 453 36.01 3.01 8.62
C TYR A 453 34.51 3.19 8.37
N LEU A 454 33.89 4.17 9.03
CA LEU A 454 32.45 4.37 9.05
C LEU A 454 31.83 4.51 7.64
N PRO A 455 32.31 5.37 6.72
CA PRO A 455 31.69 5.49 5.39
C PRO A 455 31.77 4.19 4.57
N VAL A 456 32.91 3.49 4.65
CA VAL A 456 33.13 2.22 3.93
C VAL A 456 32.23 1.14 4.50
N ALA A 457 32.17 1.02 5.83
CA ALA A 457 31.33 0.07 6.53
C ALA A 457 29.83 0.33 6.31
N SER A 458 29.42 1.60 6.22
CA SER A 458 28.05 2.00 5.88
C SER A 458 27.65 1.48 4.50
N VAL A 459 28.48 1.72 3.48
CA VAL A 459 28.21 1.26 2.11
C VAL A 459 28.21 -0.26 2.04
N LEU A 460 29.28 -0.92 2.49
CA LEU A 460 29.37 -2.38 2.40
C LEU A 460 28.30 -3.08 3.25
N GLY A 461 28.01 -2.56 4.44
CA GLY A 461 27.00 -3.10 5.33
C GLY A 461 25.59 -3.04 4.72
N VAL A 462 25.19 -1.93 4.12
CA VAL A 462 23.87 -1.85 3.47
C VAL A 462 23.80 -2.69 2.19
N GLN A 463 24.91 -2.93 1.48
CA GLN A 463 24.94 -3.90 0.38
C GLN A 463 24.67 -5.33 0.85
N ILE A 464 25.10 -5.71 2.07
CA ILE A 464 24.75 -7.01 2.67
C ILE A 464 23.26 -7.10 2.94
N VAL A 465 22.65 -6.04 3.48
CA VAL A 465 21.19 -5.99 3.71
C VAL A 465 20.44 -6.11 2.37
N ALA A 466 20.91 -5.40 1.33
CA ALA A 466 20.34 -5.47 -0.01
C ALA A 466 20.41 -6.88 -0.62
N ALA A 467 21.58 -7.53 -0.53
CA ALA A 467 21.77 -8.91 -0.97
C ALA A 467 20.89 -9.89 -0.18
N TYR A 468 20.82 -9.72 1.15
CA TYR A 468 19.94 -10.48 2.03
C TYR A 468 18.49 -10.40 1.57
N LEU A 469 17.94 -9.18 1.42
CA LEU A 469 16.54 -8.98 1.07
C LEU A 469 16.19 -9.61 -0.28
N LEU A 470 17.07 -9.48 -1.28
CA LEU A 470 16.87 -10.07 -2.60
C LEU A 470 16.90 -11.60 -2.58
N ILE A 471 17.71 -12.22 -1.72
CA ILE A 471 17.79 -13.67 -1.57
C ILE A 471 16.63 -14.19 -0.73
N ALA A 472 16.35 -13.56 0.42
CA ALA A 472 15.30 -13.92 1.37
C ALA A 472 13.91 -13.88 0.72
N ASP A 473 13.67 -12.90 -0.14
CA ASP A 473 12.43 -12.75 -0.90
C ASP A 473 12.11 -13.98 -1.78
N ARG A 474 13.13 -14.66 -2.34
CA ARG A 474 12.94 -15.90 -3.11
C ARG A 474 12.34 -17.04 -2.29
N PHE A 475 12.46 -16.96 -0.97
CA PHE A 475 11.89 -17.93 -0.02
C PHE A 475 10.62 -17.40 0.65
N GLY A 476 10.13 -16.22 0.26
CA GLY A 476 8.98 -15.56 0.88
C GLY A 476 9.29 -14.98 2.26
N VAL A 477 10.48 -14.40 2.43
CA VAL A 477 10.91 -13.70 3.66
C VAL A 477 11.26 -12.26 3.31
N ASN A 478 10.73 -11.30 4.06
CA ASN A 478 10.97 -9.85 3.93
C ASN A 478 10.79 -9.25 2.52
N ARG A 479 9.79 -9.73 1.76
CA ARG A 479 9.46 -9.10 0.46
C ARG A 479 9.02 -7.65 0.63
N ASN A 480 8.23 -7.36 1.67
CA ASN A 480 7.74 -6.02 1.91
C ASN A 480 8.91 -5.05 2.11
N GLU A 481 9.86 -5.41 2.97
CA GLU A 481 11.04 -4.63 3.28
C GLU A 481 11.98 -4.45 2.07
N LEU A 482 12.08 -5.45 1.19
CA LEU A 482 12.80 -5.33 -0.10
C LEU A 482 12.27 -4.15 -0.94
N PHE A 483 10.96 -3.92 -0.95
CA PHE A 483 10.33 -2.86 -1.74
C PHE A 483 10.18 -1.55 -0.96
N ALA A 484 9.82 -1.61 0.33
CA ALA A 484 9.75 -0.46 1.22
C ALA A 484 11.09 0.27 1.30
N GLY A 485 12.20 -0.48 1.36
CA GLY A 485 13.55 0.07 1.37
C GLY A 485 13.93 0.80 0.08
N GLN A 486 13.26 0.49 -1.03
CA GLN A 486 13.45 1.17 -2.31
C GLN A 486 12.53 2.38 -2.49
N GLY A 487 11.32 2.36 -1.90
CA GLY A 487 10.34 3.43 -2.00
C GLY A 487 9.87 3.70 -3.44
N ILE A 488 9.64 2.66 -4.24
CA ILE A 488 9.38 2.80 -5.68
C ILE A 488 8.04 3.51 -5.92
N ILE A 489 8.09 4.71 -6.49
CA ILE A 489 6.90 5.54 -6.75
C ILE A 489 6.23 5.28 -8.11
N ASP A 490 6.76 4.35 -8.90
CA ASP A 490 6.28 3.99 -10.22
C ASP A 490 5.34 2.76 -10.15
N SER A 491 4.77 2.34 -11.28
CA SER A 491 3.78 1.25 -11.36
C SER A 491 2.58 1.47 -10.45
N LYS A 492 1.84 2.55 -10.72
CA LYS A 492 0.62 2.93 -9.99
C LYS A 492 -0.63 2.47 -10.70
N SER A 493 -1.73 2.32 -9.98
CA SER A 493 -2.98 1.80 -10.54
C SER A 493 -4.21 2.26 -9.77
N PHE A 494 -5.33 2.29 -10.47
CA PHE A 494 -6.67 2.44 -9.91
C PHE A 494 -7.67 1.71 -10.82
N LEU A 495 -8.92 1.58 -10.38
CA LEU A 495 -9.99 0.99 -11.20
C LEU A 495 -10.97 2.08 -11.61
N ARG A 496 -11.42 2.04 -12.87
CA ARG A 496 -12.58 2.78 -13.34
C ARG A 496 -13.68 1.79 -13.67
N MET A 497 -14.87 1.98 -13.15
CA MET A 497 -15.97 1.02 -13.19
C MET A 497 -17.19 1.65 -13.83
N LYS A 498 -17.78 0.95 -14.80
CA LYS A 498 -18.98 1.37 -15.50
C LYS A 498 -20.13 0.44 -15.15
N PHE A 499 -21.16 0.98 -14.51
CA PHE A 499 -22.46 0.32 -14.37
C PHE A 499 -23.31 0.73 -15.56
N ALA A 500 -23.45 -0.16 -16.54
CA ALA A 500 -24.11 0.13 -17.80
C ALA A 500 -25.63 -0.07 -17.71
N LYS A 501 -26.36 0.50 -18.68
CA LYS A 501 -27.84 0.46 -18.75
C LYS A 501 -28.44 -0.94 -18.81
N ASP A 502 -27.68 -1.93 -19.27
CA ASP A 502 -28.08 -3.34 -19.34
C ASP A 502 -27.88 -4.08 -18.00
N GLY A 503 -27.39 -3.39 -16.97
CA GLY A 503 -27.08 -3.94 -15.65
C GLY A 503 -25.75 -4.66 -15.54
N SER A 504 -24.93 -4.64 -16.60
CA SER A 504 -23.55 -5.14 -16.55
C SER A 504 -22.63 -4.16 -15.83
N LEU A 505 -21.63 -4.72 -15.14
CA LEU A 505 -20.53 -3.97 -14.55
C LEU A 505 -19.27 -4.23 -15.39
N THR A 506 -18.73 -3.20 -16.02
CA THR A 506 -17.44 -3.27 -16.70
C THR A 506 -16.37 -2.58 -15.87
N ILE A 507 -15.30 -3.29 -15.54
CA ILE A 507 -14.16 -2.78 -14.77
C ILE A 507 -13.00 -2.56 -15.75
N TYR A 508 -12.42 -1.36 -15.71
CA TYR A 508 -11.24 -0.95 -16.45
C TYR A 508 -10.08 -0.80 -15.46
N PRO A 509 -9.18 -1.80 -15.35
CA PRO A 509 -7.99 -1.67 -14.52
C PRO A 509 -6.99 -0.76 -15.23
N ILE A 510 -6.68 0.39 -14.63
CA ILE A 510 -5.83 1.42 -15.24
C ILE A 510 -4.48 1.44 -14.53
N GLY A 511 -3.41 1.33 -15.31
CA GLY A 511 -2.02 1.38 -14.89
C GLY A 511 -1.34 2.67 -15.31
N LEU A 512 -0.38 3.11 -14.50
CA LEU A 512 0.53 4.20 -14.79
C LEU A 512 1.95 3.70 -14.54
N GLU A 513 2.74 3.52 -15.60
CA GLU A 513 4.09 2.97 -15.49
C GLU A 513 5.01 3.91 -14.73
N ARG A 514 4.95 5.21 -15.07
CA ARG A 514 5.81 6.24 -14.51
C ARG A 514 4.98 7.37 -13.90
N SER A 515 5.18 7.63 -12.61
CA SER A 515 4.56 8.78 -11.95
C SER A 515 5.25 10.10 -12.32
N GLY A 516 4.49 11.19 -12.28
CA GLY A 516 4.99 12.55 -12.47
C GLY A 516 6.00 12.92 -11.38
N ARG A 517 7.02 13.69 -11.76
CA ARG A 517 8.12 14.12 -10.87
C ARG A 517 8.42 15.61 -10.96
N ALA A 518 7.90 16.25 -11.99
CA ALA A 518 8.03 17.67 -12.25
C ALA A 518 6.66 18.20 -12.64
N TRP A 519 6.27 19.30 -12.02
CA TRP A 519 4.92 19.85 -12.09
C TRP A 519 5.03 21.35 -12.34
N GLN A 520 4.25 21.84 -13.29
CA GLN A 520 4.15 23.26 -13.65
C GLN A 520 2.71 23.75 -13.43
N PRO A 521 2.49 25.07 -13.26
CA PRO A 521 1.13 25.61 -13.25
C PRO A 521 0.36 25.15 -14.49
N ASN A 522 -0.87 24.67 -14.30
CA ASN A 522 -1.71 24.26 -15.41
C ASN A 522 -2.29 25.49 -16.11
N THR A 523 -2.04 25.61 -17.42
CA THR A 523 -2.58 26.68 -18.27
C THR A 523 -3.61 26.14 -19.27
N GLY A 524 -3.94 24.86 -19.21
CA GLY A 524 -4.94 24.22 -20.07
C GLY A 524 -6.32 24.15 -19.40
N ASP A 525 -7.29 23.59 -20.12
CA ASP A 525 -8.70 23.54 -19.70
C ASP A 525 -9.02 22.47 -18.63
N GLY A 526 -8.02 21.71 -18.20
CA GLY A 526 -8.17 20.68 -17.17
C GLY A 526 -8.38 21.29 -15.77
N PRO A 527 -9.08 20.61 -14.86
CA PRO A 527 -9.43 21.17 -13.56
C PRO A 527 -8.22 21.36 -12.63
N SER A 528 -7.12 20.63 -12.86
CA SER A 528 -5.98 20.59 -11.95
C SER A 528 -5.21 21.91 -11.91
N LEU A 529 -4.71 22.29 -10.73
CA LEU A 529 -3.88 23.49 -10.57
C LEU A 529 -2.47 23.30 -11.14
N LEU A 530 -1.97 22.06 -11.14
CA LEU A 530 -0.67 21.71 -11.70
C LEU A 530 -0.83 20.69 -12.83
N ALA A 531 -0.06 20.87 -13.89
CA ALA A 531 0.10 19.91 -14.97
C ALA A 531 1.47 19.24 -14.87
N PRO A 532 1.58 17.95 -15.24
CA PRO A 532 2.87 17.29 -15.31
C PRO A 532 3.70 17.89 -16.46
N VAL A 533 4.99 18.11 -16.24
CA VAL A 533 5.91 18.58 -17.30
C VAL A 533 6.07 17.50 -18.39
N ASP A 534 6.24 16.24 -17.96
CA ASP A 534 6.20 15.07 -18.83
C ASP A 534 4.79 14.46 -18.79
N PRO A 535 4.07 14.34 -19.91
CA PRO A 535 2.71 13.80 -19.91
C PRO A 535 2.60 12.42 -19.24
N LEU A 536 1.59 12.25 -18.39
CA LEU A 536 1.26 10.95 -17.81
C LEU A 536 0.56 10.09 -18.87
N VAL A 537 1.01 8.84 -19.02
CA VAL A 537 0.48 7.90 -20.02
C VAL A 537 -0.24 6.75 -19.30
N PRO A 538 -1.55 6.89 -19.00
CA PRO A 538 -2.34 5.80 -18.46
C PRO A 538 -2.62 4.74 -19.53
N HIS A 539 -2.64 3.48 -19.13
CA HIS A 539 -2.92 2.34 -20.01
C HIS A 539 -3.84 1.34 -19.32
N LEU A 540 -4.50 0.49 -20.09
CA LEU A 540 -5.22 -0.66 -19.53
C LEU A 540 -4.22 -1.72 -19.07
N ILE A 541 -4.34 -2.19 -17.83
CA ILE A 541 -3.48 -3.28 -17.31
C ILE A 541 -3.83 -4.61 -17.99
N GLU A 542 -5.13 -4.84 -18.21
CA GLU A 542 -5.69 -5.96 -18.95
C GLU A 542 -6.96 -5.52 -19.69
N SER A 543 -7.50 -6.39 -20.53
CA SER A 543 -8.78 -6.14 -21.20
C SER A 543 -9.90 -5.83 -20.18
N PRO A 544 -10.88 -4.96 -20.54
CA PRO A 544 -11.98 -4.64 -19.64
C PRO A 544 -12.70 -5.90 -19.15
N ILE A 545 -12.93 -5.96 -17.84
CA ILE A 545 -13.53 -7.13 -17.16
C ILE A 545 -15.03 -6.90 -17.06
N VAL A 546 -15.83 -7.77 -17.67
CA VAL A 546 -17.29 -7.68 -17.60
C VAL A 546 -17.82 -8.65 -16.54
N VAL A 547 -18.52 -8.11 -15.55
CA VAL A 547 -19.17 -8.84 -14.47
C VAL A 547 -20.69 -8.75 -14.66
N SER A 548 -21.33 -9.89 -14.92
CA SER A 548 -22.79 -10.00 -15.16
C SER A 548 -23.57 -10.46 -13.94
#